data_AF-A0A068YJZ3-F1
#
_entry.id   AF-A0A068YJZ3-F1
#
_cell.length_a   1.000
_cell.length_b   1.000
_cell.length_c   1.000
_cell.angle_alpha   90.00
_cell.angle_beta   90.00
_cell.angle_gamma   90.00
#
_symmetry.space_group_name_H-M   'P 1'
#
loop_
_entity.id
_entity.type
_entity.pdbx_description
1 polymer ?
#
loop_
_entity_poly.entity_id
_entity_poly.type
_entity_poly.pdbx_seq_one_letter_code
_entity_poly.pdbx_strand_id
1 'polypeptide(L)'
;MTARLQAALAFIPADHRETWVRMAMAVKSELGDAGFDIWDDWSQTAGNYNAASARAVWKSCKGSGVTAGTLFHDARANGWKDDDKQSRPSPELLQARQREIDERLTREGIERKNAQQNAAKKAGWIMRQTVQEQHAYLQSKGWPNAKGAVWWPDEKQNLLCIPMRVGDALVGVQMIDREGGKRYLTGQRTSEAEYVISNNGRGAADWFVEGYATGLSLRECLHALRMRYRIHITFSAGNLAKVAALHDGGYVVADRDDSGTGERVAVQTGLPYYLPSEGDFNDMHKAQGTFKASQALRRWMSEAVQPA
;
A
#
# COMPACT_ATOMS: atom_id res chain seq x y z
N MET A 1 37.18 5.49 1.25
CA MET A 1 35.78 5.12 0.92
C MET A 1 34.92 6.34 0.61
N THR A 2 34.84 7.33 1.51
CA THR A 2 34.07 8.59 1.35
C THR A 2 34.29 9.31 0.01
N ALA A 3 35.54 9.64 -0.33
CA ALA A 3 35.88 10.33 -1.58
C ALA A 3 35.53 9.52 -2.84
N ARG A 4 35.60 8.18 -2.76
CA ARG A 4 35.26 7.26 -3.86
C ARG A 4 33.76 7.20 -4.09
N LEU A 5 32.96 7.17 -3.02
CA LEU A 5 31.50 7.25 -3.10
C LEU A 5 31.06 8.60 -3.70
N GLN A 6 31.65 9.71 -3.23
CA GLN A 6 31.36 11.05 -3.74
C GLN A 6 31.71 11.19 -5.23
N ALA A 7 32.88 10.70 -5.63
CA ALA A 7 33.30 10.71 -7.02
C ALA A 7 32.38 9.87 -7.92
N ALA A 8 31.94 8.70 -7.46
CA ALA A 8 31.02 7.85 -8.20
C ALA A 8 29.60 8.45 -8.30
N LEU A 9 29.09 9.06 -7.22
CA LEU A 9 27.80 9.77 -7.19
C LEU A 9 27.71 10.88 -8.23
N ALA A 10 28.79 11.62 -8.44
CA ALA A 10 28.83 12.73 -9.40
C ALA A 10 28.54 12.32 -10.87
N PHE A 11 28.65 11.02 -11.19
CA PHE A 11 28.32 10.49 -12.52
C PHE A 11 26.86 10.04 -12.63
N ILE A 12 26.08 10.09 -11.56
CA ILE A 12 24.68 9.63 -11.53
C ILE A 12 23.76 10.86 -11.46
N PRO A 13 22.78 11.02 -12.37
CA PRO A 13 21.76 12.06 -12.26
C PRO A 13 20.89 11.91 -11.00
N ALA A 14 20.67 13.01 -10.27
CA ALA A 14 19.94 13.03 -9.01
C ALA A 14 18.42 13.32 -9.15
N ASP A 15 17.95 13.57 -10.36
CA ASP A 15 16.59 14.02 -10.70
C ASP A 15 15.53 12.91 -10.60
N HIS A 16 15.91 11.66 -10.86
CA HIS A 16 15.00 10.53 -10.77
C HIS A 16 14.81 10.03 -9.33
N ARG A 17 13.56 10.10 -8.82
CA ARG A 17 13.17 9.74 -7.44
C ARG A 17 13.65 8.36 -7.00
N GLU A 18 13.50 7.34 -7.85
CA GLU A 18 13.91 5.97 -7.51
C GLU A 18 15.43 5.85 -7.36
N THR A 19 16.20 6.37 -8.32
CA THR A 19 17.66 6.46 -8.25
C THR A 19 18.10 7.24 -7.02
N TRP A 20 17.44 8.36 -6.75
CA TRP A 20 17.72 9.22 -5.61
C TRP A 20 17.59 8.50 -4.26
N VAL A 21 16.50 7.73 -4.06
CA VAL A 21 16.31 6.89 -2.85
C VAL A 21 17.30 5.75 -2.82
N ARG A 22 17.55 5.08 -3.95
CA ARG A 22 18.47 3.94 -4.04
C ARG A 22 19.89 4.36 -3.70
N MET A 23 20.33 5.54 -4.15
CA MET A 23 21.63 6.10 -3.78
C MET A 23 21.69 6.47 -2.29
N ALA A 24 20.59 6.97 -1.71
CA ALA A 24 20.52 7.21 -0.26
C ALA A 24 20.77 5.92 0.53
N MET A 25 20.09 4.83 0.13
CA MET A 25 20.27 3.51 0.72
C MET A 25 21.69 2.98 0.54
N ALA A 26 22.25 3.13 -0.66
CA ALA A 26 23.60 2.68 -0.99
C ALA A 26 24.67 3.39 -0.14
N VAL A 27 24.61 4.72 -0.02
CA VAL A 27 25.55 5.49 0.80
C VAL A 27 25.38 5.15 2.28
N LYS A 28 24.14 5.09 2.77
CA LYS A 28 23.84 4.76 4.17
C LYS A 28 24.27 3.36 4.55
N SER A 29 24.22 2.40 3.61
CA SER A 29 24.66 1.02 3.84
C SER A 29 26.14 0.91 4.24
N GLU A 30 26.98 1.86 3.79
CA GLU A 30 28.43 1.75 3.90
C GLU A 30 29.03 2.79 4.87
N LEU A 31 28.36 3.93 5.07
CA LEU A 31 28.80 5.00 5.98
C LEU A 31 27.86 5.22 7.19
N GLY A 32 26.75 4.50 7.31
CA GLY A 32 25.75 4.75 8.34
C GLY A 32 25.20 6.18 8.23
N ASP A 33 24.83 6.79 9.37
CA ASP A 33 24.30 8.16 9.37
C ASP A 33 25.33 9.24 9.00
N ALA A 34 26.64 8.95 9.11
CA ALA A 34 27.71 9.87 8.67
C ALA A 34 27.76 10.07 7.15
N GLY A 35 27.02 9.25 6.38
CA GLY A 35 26.92 9.38 4.93
C GLY A 35 25.91 10.43 4.45
N PHE A 36 25.13 11.05 5.35
CA PHE A 36 24.05 11.96 4.95
C PHE A 36 24.57 13.13 4.13
N ASP A 37 25.61 13.82 4.60
CA ASP A 37 26.11 15.05 3.95
C ASP A 37 26.56 14.79 2.52
N ILE A 38 27.23 13.66 2.25
CA ILE A 38 27.71 13.30 0.89
C ILE A 38 26.53 13.09 -0.06
N TRP A 39 25.51 12.38 0.41
CA TRP A 39 24.32 12.12 -0.40
C TRP A 39 23.50 13.40 -0.57
N ASP A 40 23.38 14.24 0.46
CA ASP A 40 22.64 15.49 0.42
C ASP A 40 23.30 16.51 -0.51
N ASP A 41 24.63 16.66 -0.48
CA ASP A 41 25.38 17.52 -1.40
C ASP A 41 25.17 17.11 -2.86
N TRP A 42 25.20 15.80 -3.15
CA TRP A 42 24.84 15.28 -4.47
C TRP A 42 23.37 15.53 -4.82
N SER A 43 22.47 15.37 -3.85
CA SER A 43 21.02 15.58 -4.02
C SER A 43 20.68 17.03 -4.40
N GLN A 44 21.43 18.00 -3.89
CA GLN A 44 21.28 19.42 -4.19
C GLN A 44 21.56 19.77 -5.66
N THR A 45 22.18 18.87 -6.43
CA THR A 45 22.39 19.06 -7.88
C THR A 45 21.09 18.93 -8.70
N ALA A 46 20.03 18.32 -8.13
CA ALA A 46 18.74 18.20 -8.80
C ALA A 46 17.93 19.51 -8.70
N GLY A 47 17.38 19.97 -9.82
CA GLY A 47 16.60 21.21 -9.88
C GLY A 47 15.30 21.22 -9.06
N ASN A 48 14.86 20.06 -8.56
CA ASN A 48 13.68 19.86 -7.74
C ASN A 48 14.02 19.47 -6.27
N TYR A 49 15.25 19.71 -5.82
CA TYR A 49 15.70 19.34 -4.48
C TYR A 49 14.86 20.00 -3.35
N ASN A 50 14.60 19.24 -2.30
CA ASN A 50 13.96 19.72 -1.08
C ASN A 50 14.63 19.11 0.17
N ALA A 51 15.20 19.96 1.03
CA ALA A 51 15.94 19.54 2.22
C ALA A 51 15.09 18.79 3.26
N ALA A 52 13.80 19.12 3.39
CA ALA A 52 12.91 18.40 4.30
C ALA A 52 12.63 16.98 3.78
N SER A 53 12.37 16.85 2.47
CA SER A 53 12.23 15.56 1.80
C SER A 53 13.51 14.72 1.89
N ALA A 54 14.69 15.33 1.73
CA ALA A 54 15.97 14.65 1.84
C ALA A 54 16.16 14.01 3.23
N ARG A 55 15.95 14.80 4.30
CA ARG A 55 16.01 14.30 5.68
C ARG A 55 14.98 13.20 5.97
N ALA A 56 13.76 13.34 5.47
CA ALA A 56 12.71 12.33 5.64
C ALA A 56 13.08 11.00 4.96
N VAL A 57 13.59 11.07 3.72
CA VAL A 57 14.03 9.91 2.95
C VAL A 57 15.21 9.23 3.63
N TRP A 58 16.21 9.98 4.07
CA TRP A 58 17.36 9.43 4.77
C TRP A 58 16.96 8.66 6.04
N LYS A 59 16.03 9.21 6.82
CA LYS A 59 15.46 8.54 8.02
C LYS A 59 14.66 7.28 7.69
N SER A 60 14.01 7.26 6.52
CA SER A 60 13.22 6.12 6.05
C SER A 60 14.08 4.94 5.56
N CYS A 61 15.34 5.19 5.18
CA CYS A 61 16.26 4.15 4.73
C CYS A 61 16.67 3.24 5.89
N LYS A 62 16.22 1.97 5.86
CA LYS A 62 16.51 0.94 6.88
C LYS A 62 17.64 -0.02 6.50
N GLY A 63 18.25 0.15 5.32
CA GLY A 63 19.50 -0.51 4.94
C GLY A 63 19.36 -1.97 4.48
N SER A 64 18.21 -2.40 3.97
CA SER A 64 18.02 -3.74 3.39
C SER A 64 18.06 -3.70 1.85
N GLY A 65 18.71 -4.69 1.23
CA GLY A 65 18.66 -4.97 -0.21
C GLY A 65 19.52 -4.10 -1.15
N VAL A 66 20.00 -2.93 -0.72
CA VAL A 66 20.83 -2.02 -1.55
C VAL A 66 22.14 -1.72 -0.83
N THR A 67 23.28 -1.88 -1.52
CA THR A 67 24.63 -1.65 -0.99
C THR A 67 25.38 -0.60 -1.81
N ALA A 68 26.55 -0.15 -1.34
CA ALA A 68 27.47 0.68 -2.14
C ALA A 68 27.82 0.07 -3.52
N GLY A 69 27.73 -1.26 -3.67
CA GLY A 69 27.91 -1.93 -4.96
C GLY A 69 26.91 -1.47 -6.02
N THR A 70 25.66 -1.17 -5.63
CA THR A 70 24.64 -0.64 -6.55
C THR A 70 25.03 0.76 -7.05
N LEU A 71 25.55 1.61 -6.17
CA LEU A 71 26.03 2.94 -6.54
C LEU A 71 27.20 2.85 -7.53
N PHE A 72 28.18 1.98 -7.28
CA PHE A 72 29.29 1.80 -8.21
C PHE A 72 28.86 1.19 -9.55
N HIS A 73 27.87 0.28 -9.54
CA HIS A 73 27.29 -0.25 -10.76
C HIS A 73 26.65 0.86 -11.61
N ASP A 74 25.79 1.68 -10.99
CA ASP A 74 25.10 2.78 -11.67
C ASP A 74 26.09 3.86 -12.15
N ALA A 75 27.10 4.18 -11.34
CA ALA A 75 28.15 5.12 -11.72
C ALA A 75 28.94 4.62 -12.95
N ARG A 76 29.31 3.33 -12.99
CA ARG A 76 30.01 2.72 -14.14
C ARG A 76 29.15 2.72 -15.39
N ALA A 77 27.84 2.46 -15.26
CA ALA A 77 26.90 2.57 -16.38
C ALA A 77 26.85 4.00 -16.96
N ASN A 78 27.15 5.01 -16.14
CA ASN A 78 27.28 6.41 -16.56
C ASN A 78 28.74 6.83 -16.88
N GLY A 79 29.64 5.87 -17.10
CA GLY A 79 31.01 6.14 -17.55
C GLY A 79 32.03 6.44 -16.46
N TRP A 80 31.67 6.28 -15.17
CA TRP A 80 32.64 6.36 -14.09
C TRP A 80 33.68 5.24 -14.20
N LYS A 81 34.96 5.61 -14.12
CA LYS A 81 36.09 4.67 -14.07
C LYS A 81 36.74 4.76 -12.70
N ASP A 82 36.92 3.59 -12.10
CA ASP A 82 37.44 3.43 -10.76
C ASP A 82 38.94 3.21 -10.83
N ASP A 83 39.71 4.29 -10.66
CA ASP A 83 41.19 4.23 -10.67
C ASP A 83 41.77 3.73 -9.33
N ASP A 84 40.91 3.47 -8.33
CA ASP A 84 41.32 3.01 -7.01
C ASP A 84 41.62 1.50 -7.04
N LYS A 85 42.91 1.13 -7.04
CA LYS A 85 43.40 -0.24 -6.90
C LYS A 85 43.25 -0.76 -5.46
N GLN A 86 42.06 -0.66 -4.87
CA GLN A 86 41.80 -1.32 -3.60
C GLN A 86 41.79 -2.83 -3.78
N SER A 87 42.60 -3.52 -2.98
CA SER A 87 42.62 -4.98 -2.88
C SER A 87 41.22 -5.50 -2.57
N ARG A 88 40.80 -6.56 -3.27
CA ARG A 88 39.55 -7.26 -2.96
C ARG A 88 39.53 -7.57 -1.45
N PRO A 89 38.44 -7.26 -0.73
CA PRO A 89 38.31 -7.64 0.68
C PRO A 89 38.61 -9.13 0.84
N SER A 90 39.28 -9.51 1.93
CA SER A 90 39.59 -10.93 2.17
C SER A 90 38.29 -11.75 2.16
N PRO A 91 38.34 -13.02 1.73
CA PRO A 91 37.18 -13.91 1.79
C PRO A 91 36.54 -13.97 3.19
N GLU A 92 37.35 -13.86 4.25
CA GLU A 92 36.90 -13.80 5.64
C GLU A 92 36.04 -12.56 5.95
N LEU A 93 36.44 -11.38 5.47
CA LEU A 93 35.66 -10.14 5.65
C LEU A 93 34.34 -10.18 4.89
N LEU A 94 34.32 -10.76 3.68
CA LEU A 94 33.09 -10.94 2.90
C LEU A 94 32.13 -11.92 3.59
N GLN A 95 32.65 -13.01 4.15
CA GLN A 95 31.86 -13.97 4.93
C GLN A 95 31.30 -13.35 6.22
N ALA A 96 32.08 -12.53 6.92
CA ALA A 96 31.61 -11.81 8.10
C ALA A 96 30.46 -10.84 7.75
N ARG A 97 30.61 -10.04 6.69
CA ARG A 97 29.55 -9.14 6.20
C ARG A 97 28.28 -9.89 5.79
N GLN A 98 28.42 -11.03 5.11
CA GLN A 98 27.26 -11.85 4.74
C GLN A 98 26.52 -12.37 5.97
N ARG A 99 27.26 -12.88 6.98
CA ARG A 99 26.66 -13.34 8.24
C ARG A 99 25.92 -12.22 8.97
N GLU A 100 26.49 -11.02 9.06
CA GLU A 100 25.84 -9.86 9.68
C GLU A 100 24.54 -9.46 8.96
N ILE A 101 24.53 -9.48 7.62
CA ILE A 101 23.34 -9.21 6.82
C ILE A 101 22.28 -10.28 7.07
N ASP A 102 22.67 -11.56 7.03
CA ASP A 102 21.77 -12.69 7.23
C ASP A 102 21.17 -12.68 8.65
N GLU A 103 21.97 -12.38 9.67
CA GLU A 103 21.53 -12.23 11.05
C GLU A 103 20.55 -11.07 11.21
N ARG A 104 20.82 -9.92 10.58
CA ARG A 104 19.92 -8.77 10.59
C ARG A 104 18.60 -9.08 9.90
N LEU A 105 18.64 -9.67 8.71
CA LEU A 105 17.43 -10.07 7.97
C LEU A 105 16.61 -11.09 8.77
N THR A 106 17.28 -12.02 9.43
CA THR A 106 16.64 -13.01 10.31
C THR A 106 15.98 -12.33 11.50
N ARG A 107 16.68 -11.40 12.17
CA ARG A 107 16.16 -10.64 13.31
C ARG A 107 14.95 -9.78 12.92
N GLU A 108 15.06 -9.00 11.84
CA GLU A 108 13.96 -8.19 11.30
C GLU A 108 12.75 -9.05 10.90
N GLY A 109 13.00 -10.24 10.32
CA GLY A 109 11.96 -11.21 9.99
C GLY A 109 11.22 -11.73 11.23
N ILE A 110 11.96 -12.08 12.28
CA ILE A 110 11.41 -12.52 13.57
C ILE A 110 10.60 -11.39 14.23
N GLU A 111 11.16 -10.17 14.29
CA GLU A 111 10.49 -9.00 14.87
C GLU A 111 9.20 -8.68 14.12
N ARG A 112 9.22 -8.70 12.79
CA ARG A 112 8.03 -8.49 11.95
C ARG A 112 6.97 -9.56 12.21
N LYS A 113 7.35 -10.83 12.31
CA LYS A 113 6.42 -11.93 12.60
C LYS A 113 5.77 -11.76 13.98
N ASN A 114 6.58 -11.41 14.99
CA ASN A 114 6.08 -11.16 16.35
C ASN A 114 5.13 -9.95 16.40
N ALA A 115 5.48 -8.85 15.72
CA ALA A 115 4.64 -7.67 15.62
C ALA A 115 3.29 -7.99 14.95
N GLN A 116 3.30 -8.75 13.86
CA GLN A 116 2.07 -9.19 13.17
C GLN A 116 1.20 -10.09 14.06
N GLN A 117 1.80 -11.03 14.79
CA GLN A 117 1.07 -11.88 15.73
C GLN A 117 0.43 -11.08 16.87
N ASN A 118 1.16 -10.12 17.43
CA ASN A 118 0.65 -9.24 18.48
C ASN A 118 -0.48 -8.34 17.97
N ALA A 119 -0.34 -7.79 16.78
CA ALA A 119 -1.38 -7.00 16.13
C ALA A 119 -2.64 -7.82 15.83
N ALA A 120 -2.50 -9.05 15.33
CA ALA A 120 -3.62 -9.96 15.09
C ALA A 120 -4.36 -10.32 16.40
N LYS A 121 -3.63 -10.63 17.48
CA LYS A 121 -4.22 -10.84 18.82
C LYS A 121 -4.98 -9.61 19.32
N LYS A 122 -4.38 -8.42 19.17
CA LYS A 122 -5.02 -7.15 19.55
C LYS A 122 -6.26 -6.86 18.70
N ALA A 123 -6.22 -7.11 17.39
CA ALA A 123 -7.38 -6.99 16.52
C ALA A 123 -8.51 -7.93 16.97
N GLY A 124 -8.19 -9.18 17.29
CA GLY A 124 -9.15 -10.14 17.83
C GLY A 124 -9.78 -9.68 19.14
N TRP A 125 -8.98 -9.09 20.05
CA TRP A 125 -9.48 -8.50 21.28
C TRP A 125 -10.43 -7.32 21.02
N ILE A 126 -10.03 -6.37 20.15
CA ILE A 126 -10.87 -5.22 19.76
C ILE A 126 -12.19 -5.68 19.15
N MET A 127 -12.15 -6.60 18.18
CA MET A 127 -13.38 -7.08 17.51
C MET A 127 -14.37 -7.71 18.50
N ARG A 128 -13.91 -8.35 19.57
CA ARG A 128 -14.79 -8.88 20.64
C ARG A 128 -15.43 -7.80 21.50
N GLN A 129 -14.85 -6.59 21.54
CA GLN A 129 -15.44 -5.45 22.24
C GLN A 129 -16.45 -4.69 21.36
N THR A 130 -16.58 -5.05 20.08
CA THR A 130 -17.47 -4.31 19.18
C THR A 130 -18.93 -4.67 19.39
N VAL A 131 -19.79 -3.68 19.21
CA VAL A 131 -21.25 -3.81 19.20
C VAL A 131 -21.80 -3.34 17.85
N GLN A 132 -22.94 -3.89 17.42
CA GLN A 132 -23.56 -3.50 16.15
C GLN A 132 -24.39 -2.23 16.34
N GLU A 133 -23.83 -1.09 15.92
CA GLU A 133 -24.40 0.24 16.14
C GLU A 133 -24.23 1.15 14.93
N GLN A 134 -25.04 2.22 14.89
CA GLN A 134 -24.86 3.29 13.91
C GLN A 134 -23.56 4.06 14.21
N HIS A 135 -22.93 4.58 13.17
CA HIS A 135 -21.67 5.31 13.31
C HIS A 135 -21.65 6.53 12.38
N ALA A 136 -21.10 7.65 12.86
CA ALA A 136 -21.09 8.93 12.13
C ALA A 136 -20.47 8.83 10.72
N TYR A 137 -19.41 8.02 10.57
CA TYR A 137 -18.81 7.73 9.26
C TYR A 137 -19.80 7.09 8.27
N LEU A 138 -20.64 6.14 8.70
CA LEU A 138 -21.62 5.51 7.81
C LEU A 138 -22.70 6.51 7.40
N GLN A 139 -23.15 7.34 8.34
CA GLN A 139 -24.09 8.42 8.08
C GLN A 139 -23.53 9.42 7.06
N SER A 140 -22.29 9.88 7.25
CA SER A 140 -21.64 10.83 6.32
C SER A 140 -21.39 10.22 4.94
N LYS A 141 -21.25 8.89 4.87
CA LYS A 141 -21.14 8.12 3.62
C LYS A 141 -22.50 7.70 3.02
N GLY A 142 -23.63 8.14 3.58
CA GLY A 142 -24.96 7.97 2.96
C GLY A 142 -25.82 6.87 3.55
N TRP A 143 -25.39 6.23 4.64
CA TRP A 143 -26.13 5.18 5.33
C TRP A 143 -26.48 5.56 6.78
N PRO A 144 -27.45 6.48 7.00
CA PRO A 144 -27.78 6.98 8.34
C PRO A 144 -28.26 5.90 9.29
N ASN A 145 -28.90 4.85 8.77
CA ASN A 145 -29.47 3.77 9.57
C ASN A 145 -28.63 2.49 9.58
N ALA A 146 -27.51 2.46 8.82
CA ALA A 146 -26.67 1.26 8.79
C ALA A 146 -25.93 1.09 10.11
N LYS A 147 -25.80 -0.18 10.50
CA LYS A 147 -25.01 -0.58 11.66
C LYS A 147 -23.71 -1.20 11.20
N GLY A 148 -22.66 -1.00 11.98
CA GLY A 148 -21.37 -1.66 11.82
C GLY A 148 -20.81 -2.08 13.19
N ALA A 149 -19.68 -2.78 13.18
CA ALA A 149 -18.97 -3.16 14.39
C ALA A 149 -18.28 -1.92 14.99
N VAL A 150 -18.87 -1.34 16.05
CA VAL A 150 -18.38 -0.13 16.70
C VAL A 150 -17.74 -0.48 18.04
N TRP A 151 -16.54 0.06 18.30
CA TRP A 151 -15.84 -0.06 19.57
C TRP A 151 -15.68 1.31 20.25
N TRP A 152 -15.98 1.35 21.55
CA TRP A 152 -15.92 2.53 22.41
C TRP A 152 -14.89 2.31 23.54
N PRO A 153 -13.59 2.51 23.29
CA PRO A 153 -12.61 2.39 24.37
C PRO A 153 -12.79 3.45 25.46
N ASP A 154 -13.29 4.63 25.11
CA ASP A 154 -13.62 5.73 26.03
C ASP A 154 -14.64 6.69 25.38
N GLU A 155 -15.09 7.71 26.13
CA GLU A 155 -16.09 8.69 25.66
C GLU A 155 -15.63 9.54 24.46
N LYS A 156 -14.32 9.69 24.27
CA LYS A 156 -13.73 10.48 23.18
C LYS A 156 -13.51 9.64 21.93
N GLN A 157 -13.46 8.32 22.07
CA GLN A 157 -13.14 7.39 21.00
C GLN A 157 -14.34 6.52 20.67
N ASN A 158 -14.94 6.80 19.51
CA ASN A 158 -15.98 6.00 18.89
C ASN A 158 -15.45 5.55 17.52
N LEU A 159 -15.19 4.25 17.37
CA LEU A 159 -14.45 3.71 16.23
C LEU A 159 -15.25 2.62 15.52
N LEU A 160 -15.58 2.84 14.25
CA LEU A 160 -16.03 1.77 13.35
C LEU A 160 -14.84 0.87 13.00
N CYS A 161 -14.98 -0.42 13.27
CA CYS A 161 -13.92 -1.41 13.12
C CYS A 161 -14.22 -2.37 11.96
N ILE A 162 -13.38 -2.36 10.93
CA ILE A 162 -13.46 -3.24 9.77
C ILE A 162 -12.37 -4.32 9.91
N PRO A 163 -12.73 -5.60 10.13
CA PRO A 163 -11.74 -6.66 10.32
C PRO A 163 -10.98 -6.91 9.01
N MET A 164 -9.66 -7.07 9.11
CA MET A 164 -8.78 -7.35 7.98
C MET A 164 -8.32 -8.80 8.05
N ARG A 165 -8.57 -9.57 6.98
CA ARG A 165 -8.31 -11.02 6.94
C ARG A 165 -7.45 -11.41 5.75
N VAL A 166 -6.66 -12.46 5.91
CA VAL A 166 -5.99 -13.17 4.81
C VAL A 166 -6.54 -14.58 4.83
N GLY A 167 -7.36 -14.94 3.84
CA GLY A 167 -8.25 -16.11 3.95
C GLY A 167 -9.11 -16.00 5.21
N ASP A 168 -9.15 -17.07 6.02
CA ASP A 168 -9.94 -17.06 7.26
C ASP A 168 -9.22 -16.37 8.44
N ALA A 169 -7.91 -16.12 8.34
CA ALA A 169 -7.11 -15.60 9.44
C ALA A 169 -7.34 -14.08 9.62
N LEU A 170 -7.75 -13.67 10.83
CA LEU A 170 -7.76 -12.25 11.21
C LEU A 170 -6.32 -11.77 11.42
N VAL A 171 -5.87 -10.80 10.61
CA VAL A 171 -4.49 -10.29 10.64
C VAL A 171 -4.39 -8.85 11.12
N GLY A 172 -5.52 -8.15 11.22
CA GLY A 172 -5.57 -6.75 11.63
C GLY A 172 -6.99 -6.20 11.66
N VAL A 173 -7.09 -4.89 11.88
CA VAL A 173 -8.36 -4.15 11.86
C VAL A 173 -8.10 -2.73 11.34
N GLN A 174 -8.98 -2.24 10.48
CA GLN A 174 -9.04 -0.81 10.17
C GLN A 174 -10.04 -0.16 11.13
N MET A 175 -9.61 0.88 11.83
CA MET A 175 -10.44 1.67 12.73
C MET A 175 -10.72 3.01 12.07
N ILE A 176 -11.99 3.42 12.04
CA ILE A 176 -12.44 4.67 11.43
C ILE A 176 -13.12 5.48 12.52
N ASP A 177 -12.61 6.67 12.81
CA ASP A 177 -13.23 7.57 13.77
C ASP A 177 -14.43 8.33 13.17
N ARG A 178 -15.09 9.14 14.01
CA ARG A 178 -16.32 9.87 13.65
C ARG A 178 -16.11 10.87 12.51
N GLU A 179 -14.90 11.39 12.34
CA GLU A 179 -14.53 12.34 11.29
C GLU A 179 -14.12 11.63 9.99
N GLY A 180 -14.00 10.30 10.02
CA GLY A 180 -13.58 9.48 8.88
C GLY A 180 -12.07 9.23 8.82
N GLY A 181 -11.33 9.60 9.86
CA GLY A 181 -9.92 9.29 10.03
C GLY A 181 -9.70 7.78 10.14
N LYS A 182 -9.01 7.21 9.16
CA LYS A 182 -8.73 5.76 9.08
C LYS A 182 -7.36 5.45 9.68
N ARG A 183 -7.29 4.47 10.56
CA ARG A 183 -6.05 4.01 11.21
C ARG A 183 -5.97 2.49 11.25
N TYR A 184 -4.74 2.00 11.35
CA TYR A 184 -4.39 0.59 11.44
C TYR A 184 -3.64 0.32 12.75
N LEU A 185 -3.60 -0.93 13.21
CA LEU A 185 -2.74 -1.30 14.33
C LEU A 185 -1.26 -1.29 13.90
N THR A 186 -0.40 -0.71 14.72
CA THR A 186 1.06 -0.78 14.53
C THR A 186 1.51 -2.23 14.44
N GLY A 187 2.31 -2.55 13.42
CA GLY A 187 2.85 -3.88 13.20
C GLY A 187 1.91 -4.88 12.53
N GLN A 188 0.66 -4.51 12.24
CA GLN A 188 -0.27 -5.41 11.57
C GLN A 188 0.13 -5.72 10.12
N ARG A 189 -0.28 -6.88 9.61
CA ARG A 189 -0.16 -7.20 8.18
C ARG A 189 -1.28 -6.51 7.42
N THR A 190 -0.92 -5.75 6.38
CA THR A 190 -1.88 -5.17 5.42
C THR A 190 -1.81 -5.85 4.05
N SER A 191 -0.64 -6.39 3.68
CA SER A 191 -0.47 -7.10 2.40
C SER A 191 -1.38 -8.31 2.32
N GLU A 192 -2.14 -8.39 1.23
CA GLU A 192 -3.18 -9.38 0.91
C GLU A 192 -4.35 -9.40 1.89
N ALA A 193 -4.42 -8.45 2.82
CA ALA A 193 -5.49 -8.41 3.80
C ALA A 193 -6.74 -7.73 3.20
N GLU A 194 -7.91 -8.30 3.45
CA GLU A 194 -9.17 -7.86 2.86
C GLU A 194 -10.34 -7.97 3.85
N TYR A 195 -11.44 -7.30 3.49
CA TYR A 195 -12.76 -7.56 4.05
C TYR A 195 -13.71 -7.96 2.92
N VAL A 196 -14.31 -9.15 3.04
CA VAL A 196 -15.16 -9.69 1.99
C VAL A 196 -16.63 -9.52 2.34
N ILE A 197 -17.37 -8.87 1.45
CA ILE A 197 -18.84 -8.85 1.47
C ILE A 197 -19.31 -9.76 0.33
N SER A 198 -20.07 -10.80 0.65
CA SER A 198 -20.49 -11.76 -0.37
C SER A 198 -22.00 -11.99 -0.39
N ASN A 199 -22.48 -12.19 -1.61
CA ASN A 199 -23.74 -12.85 -1.93
C ASN A 199 -23.40 -14.01 -2.85
N ASN A 200 -22.80 -15.05 -2.26
CA ASN A 200 -22.21 -16.19 -2.97
C ASN A 200 -23.24 -17.02 -3.75
N GLY A 201 -22.75 -17.84 -4.68
CA GLY A 201 -23.54 -18.76 -5.48
C GLY A 201 -22.92 -18.96 -6.87
N ARG A 202 -23.53 -19.83 -7.68
CA ARG A 202 -23.12 -20.03 -9.08
C ARG A 202 -23.16 -18.69 -9.82
N GLY A 203 -22.06 -18.34 -10.48
CA GLY A 203 -21.92 -17.08 -11.23
C GLY A 203 -21.54 -15.86 -10.37
N ALA A 204 -21.13 -16.05 -9.11
CA ALA A 204 -20.60 -14.95 -8.30
C ALA A 204 -19.25 -14.46 -8.85
N ALA A 205 -19.23 -13.26 -9.41
CA ALA A 205 -17.99 -12.60 -9.84
C ALA A 205 -17.24 -12.01 -8.64
N ASP A 206 -15.91 -11.99 -8.72
CA ASP A 206 -15.04 -11.26 -7.81
C ASP A 206 -14.99 -9.77 -8.21
N TRP A 207 -15.11 -8.91 -7.22
CA TRP A 207 -15.12 -7.45 -7.36
C TRP A 207 -14.11 -6.84 -6.42
N PHE A 208 -13.10 -6.14 -6.92
CA PHE A 208 -12.03 -5.56 -6.12
C PHE A 208 -12.24 -4.06 -5.99
N VAL A 209 -12.25 -3.58 -4.75
CA VAL A 209 -12.40 -2.16 -4.41
C VAL A 209 -11.37 -1.76 -3.37
N GLU A 210 -11.00 -0.48 -3.35
CA GLU A 210 -10.08 0.04 -2.34
C GLU A 210 -10.79 0.25 -0.99
N GLY A 211 -11.87 1.04 -1.00
CA GLY A 211 -12.52 1.53 0.21
C GLY A 211 -13.71 0.70 0.71
N TYR A 212 -13.92 0.70 2.03
CA TYR A 212 -15.10 0.10 2.66
C TYR A 212 -16.43 0.75 2.18
N ALA A 213 -16.46 2.08 2.03
CA ALA A 213 -17.64 2.78 1.53
C ALA A 213 -17.95 2.40 0.07
N THR A 214 -16.93 2.42 -0.80
CA THR A 214 -17.00 1.94 -2.20
C THR A 214 -17.60 0.53 -2.25
N GLY A 215 -17.15 -0.38 -1.38
CA GLY A 215 -17.68 -1.74 -1.29
C GLY A 215 -19.15 -1.82 -0.87
N LEU A 216 -19.61 -0.97 0.06
CA LEU A 216 -21.01 -0.91 0.46
C LEU A 216 -21.91 -0.36 -0.67
N SER A 217 -21.48 0.70 -1.37
CA SER A 217 -22.18 1.23 -2.54
C SER A 217 -22.28 0.22 -3.67
N LEU A 218 -21.18 -0.51 -3.93
CA LEU A 218 -21.15 -1.57 -4.92
C LEU A 218 -22.09 -2.72 -4.53
N ARG A 219 -22.11 -3.14 -3.26
CA ARG A 219 -23.04 -4.14 -2.74
C ARG A 219 -24.49 -3.78 -3.05
N GLU A 220 -24.89 -2.54 -2.79
CA GLU A 220 -26.27 -2.09 -3.08
C GLU A 220 -26.59 -2.11 -4.57
N CYS A 221 -25.67 -1.68 -5.42
CA CYS A 221 -25.84 -1.70 -6.86
C CYS A 221 -25.96 -3.13 -7.40
N LEU A 222 -25.04 -4.03 -7.02
CA LEU A 222 -25.06 -5.42 -7.46
C LEU A 222 -26.29 -6.17 -6.93
N HIS A 223 -26.73 -5.87 -5.71
CA HIS A 223 -27.97 -6.41 -5.16
C HIS A 223 -29.20 -5.93 -5.95
N ALA A 224 -29.27 -4.63 -6.30
CA ALA A 224 -30.33 -4.09 -7.15
C ALA A 224 -30.36 -4.73 -8.54
N LEU A 225 -29.19 -5.10 -9.08
CA LEU A 225 -29.05 -5.86 -10.33
C LEU A 225 -29.32 -7.36 -10.17
N ARG A 226 -29.63 -7.84 -8.95
CA ARG A 226 -29.84 -9.25 -8.61
C ARG A 226 -28.65 -10.16 -8.96
N MET A 227 -27.44 -9.61 -8.88
CA MET A 227 -26.21 -10.34 -9.16
C MET A 227 -25.71 -11.09 -7.92
N ARG A 228 -25.02 -12.21 -8.16
CA ARG A 228 -24.17 -12.85 -7.15
C ARG A 228 -22.79 -12.20 -7.21
N TYR A 229 -22.16 -12.02 -6.06
CA TYR A 229 -20.92 -11.26 -5.97
C TYR A 229 -20.07 -11.66 -4.77
N ARG A 230 -18.76 -11.46 -4.92
CA ARG A 230 -17.76 -11.45 -3.86
C ARG A 230 -17.03 -10.11 -3.96
N ILE A 231 -17.27 -9.21 -3.02
CA ILE A 231 -16.65 -7.88 -3.01
C ILE A 231 -15.49 -7.91 -2.03
N HIS A 232 -14.29 -7.73 -2.56
CA HIS A 232 -13.01 -7.68 -1.87
C HIS A 232 -12.65 -6.24 -1.59
N ILE A 233 -12.79 -5.80 -0.34
CA ILE A 233 -12.33 -4.49 0.12
C ILE A 233 -10.87 -4.62 0.54
N THR A 234 -9.99 -3.96 -0.19
CA THR A 234 -8.54 -4.20 -0.14
C THR A 234 -7.75 -3.11 0.59
N PHE A 235 -8.42 -2.06 1.05
CA PHE A 235 -7.92 -0.98 1.92
C PHE A 235 -6.85 -0.04 1.34
N SER A 236 -6.27 -0.35 0.17
CA SER A 236 -5.38 0.55 -0.57
C SER A 236 -5.21 0.04 -2.01
N ALA A 237 -4.97 0.95 -2.97
CA ALA A 237 -4.66 0.57 -4.35
C ALA A 237 -3.49 -0.44 -4.45
N GLY A 238 -2.38 -0.20 -3.76
CA GLY A 238 -1.24 -1.12 -3.81
C GLY A 238 -1.55 -2.53 -3.31
N ASN A 239 -2.50 -2.68 -2.39
CA ASN A 239 -2.98 -3.98 -1.93
C ASN A 239 -4.03 -4.59 -2.87
N LEU A 240 -4.83 -3.75 -3.54
CA LEU A 240 -5.81 -4.17 -4.54
C LEU A 240 -5.18 -5.04 -5.62
N ALA A 241 -4.07 -4.60 -6.21
CA ALA A 241 -3.38 -5.38 -7.24
C ALA A 241 -2.89 -6.75 -6.73
N LYS A 242 -2.43 -6.82 -5.48
CA LYS A 242 -1.98 -8.07 -4.86
C LYS A 242 -3.12 -9.04 -4.64
N VAL A 243 -4.25 -8.55 -4.10
CA VAL A 243 -5.43 -9.38 -3.86
C VAL A 243 -6.01 -9.84 -5.20
N ALA A 244 -6.15 -8.95 -6.19
CA ALA A 244 -6.65 -9.31 -7.52
C ALA A 244 -5.82 -10.42 -8.19
N ALA A 245 -4.49 -10.40 -8.03
CA ALA A 245 -3.59 -11.42 -8.58
C ALA A 245 -3.74 -12.82 -7.93
N LEU A 246 -4.45 -12.94 -6.80
CA LEU A 246 -4.76 -14.23 -6.17
C LEU A 246 -6.01 -14.89 -6.74
N HIS A 247 -6.71 -14.25 -7.69
CA HIS A 247 -7.97 -14.70 -8.24
C HIS A 247 -7.88 -14.87 -9.77
N ASP A 248 -8.70 -15.77 -10.32
CA ASP A 248 -8.69 -16.12 -11.74
C ASP A 248 -9.31 -15.05 -12.66
N GLY A 249 -9.93 -14.02 -12.10
CA GLY A 249 -10.58 -12.94 -12.84
C GLY A 249 -11.53 -12.13 -11.97
N GLY A 250 -12.22 -11.16 -12.58
CA GLY A 250 -13.16 -10.31 -11.88
C GLY A 250 -13.22 -8.90 -12.47
N TYR A 251 -13.71 -7.97 -11.65
CA TYR A 251 -13.86 -6.57 -12.01
C TYR A 251 -13.22 -5.69 -10.94
N VAL A 252 -12.63 -4.57 -11.35
CA VAL A 252 -12.14 -3.55 -10.42
C VAL A 252 -13.10 -2.37 -10.42
N VAL A 253 -13.39 -1.80 -9.24
CA VAL A 253 -13.98 -0.45 -9.15
C VAL A 253 -12.94 0.43 -8.48
N ALA A 254 -12.31 1.27 -9.29
CA ALA A 254 -11.21 2.13 -8.88
C ALA A 254 -11.70 3.50 -8.43
N ASP A 255 -10.95 4.09 -7.51
CA ASP A 255 -11.16 5.48 -7.08
C ASP A 255 -10.46 6.43 -8.07
N ARG A 256 -11.11 7.55 -8.40
CA ARG A 256 -10.48 8.64 -9.17
C ARG A 256 -9.89 9.64 -8.19
N ASP A 257 -8.57 9.62 -8.07
CA ASP A 257 -7.80 10.54 -7.23
C ASP A 257 -6.90 11.45 -8.07
N ASP A 258 -6.56 12.64 -7.55
CA ASP A 258 -5.69 13.60 -8.25
C ASP A 258 -4.30 13.04 -8.57
N SER A 259 -3.86 12.03 -7.79
CA SER A 259 -2.58 11.35 -8.00
C SER A 259 -2.61 10.34 -9.16
N GLY A 260 -3.80 9.97 -9.64
CA GLY A 260 -4.00 8.92 -10.65
C GLY A 260 -3.60 7.52 -10.19
N THR A 261 -3.39 7.31 -8.89
CA THR A 261 -2.91 6.04 -8.34
C THR A 261 -3.96 4.95 -8.47
N GLY A 262 -5.24 5.27 -8.23
CA GLY A 262 -6.33 4.30 -8.32
C GLY A 262 -6.45 3.69 -9.71
N GLU A 263 -6.50 4.55 -10.74
CA GLU A 263 -6.58 4.10 -12.14
C GLU A 263 -5.31 3.37 -12.57
N ARG A 264 -4.12 3.89 -12.27
CA ARG A 264 -2.85 3.25 -12.65
C ARG A 264 -2.76 1.83 -12.09
N VAL A 265 -3.17 1.61 -10.84
CA VAL A 265 -3.20 0.27 -10.24
C VAL A 265 -4.26 -0.61 -10.90
N ALA A 266 -5.45 -0.08 -11.19
CA ALA A 266 -6.49 -0.85 -11.89
C ALA A 266 -6.00 -1.37 -13.24
N VAL A 267 -5.32 -0.52 -14.03
CA VAL A 267 -4.67 -0.91 -15.29
C VAL A 267 -3.63 -2.02 -15.06
N GLN A 268 -2.81 -1.93 -14.01
CA GLN A 268 -1.81 -2.95 -13.66
C GLN A 268 -2.41 -4.33 -13.36
N THR A 269 -3.68 -4.41 -12.94
CA THR A 269 -4.34 -5.70 -12.69
C THR A 269 -4.65 -6.47 -13.98
N GLY A 270 -4.76 -5.78 -15.11
CA GLY A 270 -5.23 -6.37 -16.37
C GLY A 270 -6.72 -6.75 -16.39
N LEU A 271 -7.47 -6.47 -15.31
CA LEU A 271 -8.90 -6.72 -15.22
C LEU A 271 -9.72 -5.56 -15.81
N PRO A 272 -10.94 -5.82 -16.30
CA PRO A 272 -11.89 -4.75 -16.60
C PRO A 272 -12.13 -3.89 -15.36
N TYR A 273 -11.99 -2.57 -15.48
CA TYR A 273 -12.21 -1.65 -14.37
C TYR A 273 -13.23 -0.56 -14.68
N TYR A 274 -14.06 -0.25 -13.68
CA TYR A 274 -14.94 0.91 -13.68
C TYR A 274 -14.25 2.05 -12.96
N LEU A 275 -14.24 3.23 -13.60
CA LEU A 275 -13.72 4.46 -13.03
C LEU A 275 -14.83 5.53 -13.08
N PRO A 276 -15.32 6.02 -11.93
CA PRO A 276 -16.26 7.13 -11.88
C PRO A 276 -15.71 8.38 -12.58
N SER A 277 -16.60 9.26 -13.06
CA SER A 277 -16.19 10.52 -13.69
C SER A 277 -15.52 11.48 -12.71
N GLU A 278 -15.92 11.44 -11.44
CA GLU A 278 -15.39 12.26 -10.35
C GLU A 278 -15.39 11.44 -9.05
N GLY A 279 -14.37 11.63 -8.21
CA GLY A 279 -14.28 11.02 -6.88
C GLY A 279 -14.29 9.50 -6.84
N ASP A 280 -14.85 8.95 -5.77
CA ASP A 280 -15.01 7.50 -5.60
C ASP A 280 -16.41 7.00 -6.05
N PHE A 281 -16.58 5.68 -6.19
CA PHE A 281 -17.88 5.11 -6.59
C PHE A 281 -18.97 5.38 -5.56
N ASN A 282 -18.59 5.56 -4.29
CA ASN A 282 -19.52 5.91 -3.24
C ASN A 282 -20.03 7.35 -3.40
N ASP A 283 -19.21 8.30 -3.83
CA ASP A 283 -19.63 9.68 -4.11
C ASP A 283 -20.64 9.71 -5.26
N MET A 284 -20.38 8.96 -6.33
CA MET A 284 -21.34 8.77 -7.44
C MET A 284 -22.65 8.13 -6.95
N HIS A 285 -22.56 7.07 -6.14
CA HIS A 285 -23.73 6.37 -5.59
C HIS A 285 -24.56 7.27 -4.67
N LYS A 286 -23.93 8.05 -3.79
CA LYS A 286 -24.60 9.03 -2.94
C LYS A 286 -25.31 10.12 -3.74
N ALA A 287 -24.67 10.63 -4.80
CA ALA A 287 -25.22 11.70 -5.63
C ALA A 287 -26.39 11.24 -6.50
N GLN A 288 -26.31 10.03 -7.05
CA GLN A 288 -27.25 9.55 -8.07
C GLN A 288 -28.30 8.57 -7.53
N GLY A 289 -28.04 7.97 -6.37
CA GLY A 289 -28.83 6.88 -5.79
C GLY A 289 -28.58 5.52 -6.45
N THR A 290 -29.01 4.46 -5.78
CA THR A 290 -28.74 3.06 -6.15
C THR A 290 -29.22 2.71 -7.55
N PHE A 291 -30.40 3.18 -7.97
CA PHE A 291 -30.94 2.84 -9.29
C PHE A 291 -30.02 3.33 -10.42
N LYS A 292 -29.72 4.63 -10.47
CA LYS A 292 -28.90 5.21 -11.55
C LYS A 292 -27.47 4.66 -11.54
N ALA A 293 -26.85 4.58 -10.35
CA ALA A 293 -25.51 3.99 -10.21
C ALA A 293 -25.46 2.53 -10.68
N SER A 294 -26.48 1.73 -10.35
CA SER A 294 -26.56 0.33 -10.80
C SER A 294 -26.72 0.21 -12.31
N GLN A 295 -27.47 1.10 -12.96
CA GLN A 295 -27.62 1.08 -14.42
C GLN A 295 -26.35 1.54 -15.14
N ALA A 296 -25.64 2.53 -14.59
CA ALA A 296 -24.33 2.93 -15.10
C ALA A 296 -23.33 1.76 -15.04
N LEU A 297 -23.25 1.07 -13.89
CA LEU A 297 -22.41 -0.12 -13.74
C LEU A 297 -22.80 -1.23 -14.72
N ARG A 298 -24.11 -1.50 -14.90
CA ARG A 298 -24.61 -2.51 -15.85
C ARG A 298 -24.24 -2.21 -17.29
N ARG A 299 -24.40 -0.94 -17.68
CA ARG A 299 -24.05 -0.48 -19.03
C ARG A 299 -22.56 -0.70 -19.29
N TRP A 300 -21.72 -0.23 -18.37
CA TRP A 300 -20.28 -0.43 -18.45
C TRP A 300 -19.90 -1.91 -18.52
N MET A 301 -20.47 -2.78 -17.68
CA MET A 301 -20.19 -4.23 -17.76
C MET A 301 -20.55 -4.82 -19.13
N SER A 302 -21.62 -4.33 -19.75
CA SER A 302 -22.05 -4.82 -21.07
C SER A 302 -21.10 -4.39 -22.19
N GLU A 303 -20.44 -3.23 -22.02
CA GLU A 303 -19.44 -2.68 -22.96
C GLU A 303 -18.07 -3.33 -22.72
N ALA A 304 -17.68 -3.55 -21.47
CA ALA A 304 -16.38 -4.11 -21.07
C ALA A 304 -16.23 -5.62 -21.36
N VAL A 305 -17.34 -6.34 -21.58
CA VAL A 305 -17.36 -7.78 -21.88
C VAL A 305 -17.49 -8.07 -23.39
N GLN A 306 -17.62 -7.04 -24.25
CA GLN A 306 -17.60 -7.28 -25.69
C GLN A 306 -16.18 -7.62 -26.16
N PRO A 307 -15.97 -8.73 -26.91
CA PRO A 307 -14.69 -8.97 -27.56
C PRO A 307 -14.42 -7.86 -28.57
N ALA A 308 -13.18 -7.35 -28.56
CA ALA A 308 -12.66 -6.46 -29.59
C ALA A 308 -12.71 -7.13 -30.98
#